data_AF-A0A4P7HDB8-F1
#
_entry.id   AF-A0A4P7HDB8-F1
#
_cell.length_a   1.000
_cell.length_b   1.000
_cell.length_c   1.000
_cell.angle_alpha   90.00
_cell.angle_beta   90.00
_cell.angle_gamma   90.00
#
_symmetry.space_group_name_H-M   'P 1'
#
loop_
_entity.id
_entity.type
_entity.pdbx_description
1 polymer ?
#
loop_
_entity_poly.entity_id
_entity_poly.type
_entity_poly.pdbx_seq_one_letter_code
_entity_poly.pdbx_strand_id
1 'polypeptide(L)'
;MPHHDDLFASAVQTAHDWVRAIADGLDTDDTAFAYRALRAWMHTVRDRIGVANSAHLAAQLPELLRGTYYEGWVPSHVPVRHGTAEFVTQFAREAGIERSEVGFITGSITAVLSELFSPGQLDRVFAVLPTHLYGILCGTSPVTDRDVAEPAPVADAPDTDRFAGLEYRIRALSDAVAVLARGLEQLPVDESDSARTTSAAQQAHRILLAEGLVGAYAQER
;
A
#
# COMPACT_ATOMS: atom_id res chain seq x y z
N MET A 1 41.70 -8.50 -22.76
CA MET A 1 41.32 -7.36 -23.62
C MET A 1 40.36 -6.50 -22.81
N PRO A 2 40.73 -5.30 -22.35
CA PRO A 2 39.79 -4.48 -21.59
C PRO A 2 38.78 -3.90 -22.59
N HIS A 3 37.52 -4.29 -22.44
CA HIS A 3 36.40 -3.73 -23.22
C HIS A 3 36.19 -2.28 -22.78
N HIS A 4 36.84 -1.34 -23.45
CA HIS A 4 36.72 0.09 -23.14
C HIS A 4 35.45 0.73 -23.72
N ASP A 5 34.70 0.00 -24.57
CA ASP A 5 33.51 0.50 -25.28
C ASP A 5 32.30 -0.45 -25.16
N ASP A 6 32.07 -1.08 -24.00
CA ASP A 6 30.76 -1.67 -23.75
C ASP A 6 29.77 -0.58 -23.31
N LEU A 7 28.97 -0.12 -24.27
CA LEU A 7 27.96 0.92 -24.10
C LEU A 7 26.98 0.62 -22.95
N PHE A 8 26.75 -0.66 -22.65
CA PHE A 8 25.79 -1.08 -21.64
C PHE A 8 26.44 -1.54 -20.33
N ALA A 9 27.77 -1.55 -20.23
CA ALA A 9 28.48 -2.06 -19.06
C ALA A 9 28.03 -1.41 -17.75
N SER A 10 27.83 -0.09 -17.75
CA SER A 10 27.33 0.63 -16.56
C SER A 10 25.91 0.22 -16.18
N ALA A 11 25.02 0.02 -17.17
CA ALA A 11 23.65 -0.42 -16.92
C ALA A 11 23.59 -1.87 -16.41
N VAL A 12 24.43 -2.75 -16.95
CA VAL A 12 24.60 -4.14 -16.49
C VAL A 12 25.14 -4.16 -15.06
N GLN A 13 26.18 -3.37 -14.78
CA GLN A 13 26.77 -3.29 -13.44
C GLN A 13 25.75 -2.79 -12.41
N THR A 14 25.04 -1.71 -12.71
CA THR A 14 23.99 -1.16 -11.82
C THR A 14 22.90 -2.18 -11.54
N ALA A 15 22.46 -2.94 -12.55
CA ALA A 15 21.46 -3.98 -12.36
C ALA A 15 21.99 -5.14 -11.49
N HIS A 16 23.24 -5.56 -11.67
CA HIS A 16 23.86 -6.56 -10.81
C HIS A 16 23.98 -6.08 -9.37
N ASP A 17 24.35 -4.82 -9.14
CA ASP A 17 24.49 -4.29 -7.79
C ASP A 17 23.14 -4.23 -7.06
N TRP A 18 22.06 -3.91 -7.78
CA TRP A 18 20.70 -4.00 -7.23
C TRP A 18 20.30 -5.44 -6.91
N VAL A 19 20.56 -6.40 -7.80
CA VAL A 19 20.25 -7.81 -7.55
C VAL A 19 21.06 -8.35 -6.37
N ARG A 20 22.32 -7.94 -6.21
CA ARG A 20 23.13 -8.28 -5.03
C ARG A 20 22.57 -7.70 -3.75
N ALA A 21 22.18 -6.42 -3.75
CA ALA A 21 21.53 -5.82 -2.58
C ALA A 21 20.25 -6.57 -2.18
N ILE A 22 19.46 -7.03 -3.15
CA ILE A 22 18.31 -7.90 -2.87
C ILE A 22 18.75 -9.27 -2.32
N ALA A 23 19.78 -9.89 -2.88
CA ALA A 23 20.30 -11.16 -2.40
C ALA A 23 20.79 -11.05 -0.94
N ASP A 24 21.52 -9.99 -0.62
CA ASP A 24 21.99 -9.68 0.73
C ASP A 24 20.81 -9.48 1.71
N GLY A 25 19.78 -8.72 1.29
CA GLY A 25 18.56 -8.52 2.10
C GLY A 25 17.70 -9.77 2.28
N LEU A 26 17.86 -10.77 1.41
CA LEU A 26 17.22 -12.08 1.50
C LEU A 26 18.11 -13.14 2.18
N ASP A 27 19.33 -12.77 2.60
CA ASP A 27 20.33 -13.67 3.18
C ASP A 27 20.59 -14.92 2.29
N THR A 28 20.84 -14.68 1.00
CA THR A 28 21.04 -15.75 0.02
C THR A 28 22.18 -15.46 -0.94
N ASP A 29 22.97 -16.49 -1.26
CA ASP A 29 23.99 -16.45 -2.31
C ASP A 29 23.40 -16.71 -3.71
N ASP A 30 22.13 -17.15 -3.80
CA ASP A 30 21.47 -17.42 -5.08
C ASP A 30 20.94 -16.13 -5.72
N THR A 31 21.83 -15.46 -6.45
CA THR A 31 21.49 -14.26 -7.23
C THR A 31 20.39 -14.49 -8.28
N ALA A 32 20.25 -15.72 -8.81
CA ALA A 32 19.18 -16.03 -9.74
C ALA A 32 17.82 -16.08 -9.02
N PHE A 33 17.78 -16.62 -7.80
CA PHE A 33 16.62 -16.53 -6.93
C PHE A 33 16.29 -15.08 -6.56
N ALA A 34 17.28 -14.28 -6.13
CA ALA A 34 17.08 -12.87 -5.81
C ALA A 34 16.47 -12.09 -6.98
N TYR A 35 16.97 -12.30 -8.21
CA TYR A 35 16.41 -11.69 -9.41
C TYR A 35 14.97 -12.18 -9.70
N ARG A 36 14.68 -13.48 -9.58
CA ARG A 36 13.32 -14.02 -9.75
C ARG A 36 12.33 -13.42 -8.74
N ALA A 37 12.74 -13.33 -7.48
CA ALA A 37 11.92 -12.76 -6.41
C ALA A 37 11.67 -11.25 -6.64
N LEU A 38 12.70 -10.49 -7.05
CA LEU A 38 12.56 -9.09 -7.42
C LEU A 38 11.63 -8.91 -8.62
N ARG A 39 11.73 -9.77 -9.65
CA ARG A 39 10.83 -9.76 -10.81
C ARG A 39 9.38 -10.00 -10.39
N ALA A 40 9.13 -11.01 -9.56
CA ALA A 40 7.80 -11.29 -9.01
C ALA A 40 7.26 -10.10 -8.22
N TRP A 41 8.09 -9.47 -7.38
CA TRP A 41 7.70 -8.26 -6.64
C TRP A 41 7.29 -7.12 -7.59
N MET A 42 8.12 -6.84 -8.60
CA MET A 42 7.87 -5.78 -9.57
C MET A 42 6.55 -5.99 -10.32
N HIS A 43 6.31 -7.21 -10.82
CA HIS A 43 5.11 -7.52 -11.60
C HIS A 43 3.86 -7.51 -10.74
N THR A 44 3.90 -8.17 -9.57
CA THR A 44 2.75 -8.21 -8.66
C THR A 44 2.38 -6.85 -8.08
N VAL A 45 3.35 -5.94 -7.83
CA VAL A 45 3.07 -4.58 -7.38
C VAL A 45 2.55 -3.70 -8.53
N ARG A 46 3.21 -3.74 -9.69
CA ARG A 46 2.83 -2.97 -10.91
C ARG A 46 1.35 -3.16 -11.24
N ASP A 47 0.88 -4.39 -11.18
CA ASP A 47 -0.48 -4.72 -11.59
C ASP A 47 -1.55 -4.19 -10.60
N ARG A 48 -1.14 -3.66 -9.43
CA ARG A 48 -2.04 -3.16 -8.37
C ARG A 48 -2.08 -1.64 -8.23
N ILE A 49 -1.03 -0.94 -8.64
CA ILE A 49 -0.87 0.50 -8.38
C ILE A 49 -1.39 1.41 -9.51
N GLY A 50 -1.76 0.83 -10.66
CA GLY A 50 -2.24 1.56 -11.83
C GLY A 50 -1.13 2.27 -12.62
N VAL A 51 -1.47 2.73 -13.84
CA VAL A 51 -0.48 3.21 -14.83
C VAL A 51 0.40 4.35 -14.34
N ALA A 52 -0.19 5.37 -13.71
CA ALA A 52 0.56 6.56 -13.27
C ALA A 52 1.59 6.21 -12.18
N ASN A 53 1.18 5.48 -11.14
CA ASN A 53 2.08 5.06 -10.07
C ASN A 53 3.12 4.06 -10.57
N SER A 54 2.76 3.17 -11.50
CA SER A 54 3.71 2.28 -12.15
C SER A 54 4.80 3.03 -12.91
N ALA A 55 4.46 4.10 -13.63
CA ALA A 55 5.43 4.94 -14.31
C ALA A 55 6.39 5.62 -13.32
N HIS A 56 5.87 6.12 -12.19
CA HIS A 56 6.69 6.71 -11.13
C HIS A 56 7.64 5.70 -10.48
N LEU A 57 7.15 4.49 -10.16
CA LEU A 57 7.97 3.41 -9.62
C LEU A 57 9.06 3.00 -10.61
N ALA A 58 8.70 2.76 -11.87
CA ALA A 58 9.63 2.33 -12.91
C ALA A 58 10.74 3.38 -13.20
N ALA A 59 10.47 4.66 -12.95
CA ALA A 59 11.45 5.72 -13.10
C ALA A 59 12.60 5.63 -12.07
N GLN A 60 12.40 4.97 -10.92
CA GLN A 60 13.43 4.75 -9.92
C GLN A 60 14.32 3.53 -10.22
N LEU A 61 13.89 2.64 -11.12
CA LEU A 61 14.62 1.40 -11.43
C LEU A 61 15.84 1.66 -12.34
N PRO A 62 16.91 0.85 -12.23
CA PRO A 62 17.96 0.76 -13.22
C PRO A 62 17.40 0.42 -14.60
N GLU A 63 18.10 0.83 -15.65
CA GLU A 63 17.63 0.72 -17.03
C GLU A 63 17.22 -0.70 -17.42
N LEU A 64 18.04 -1.71 -17.11
CA LEU A 64 17.74 -3.11 -17.43
C LEU A 64 16.58 -3.66 -16.61
N LEU A 65 16.49 -3.29 -15.33
CA LEU A 65 15.39 -3.71 -14.46
C LEU A 65 14.08 -3.04 -14.88
N ARG A 66 14.11 -1.86 -15.49
CA ARG A 66 12.95 -1.22 -16.09
C ARG A 66 12.40 -2.02 -17.27
N GLY A 67 13.26 -2.62 -18.08
CA GLY A 67 12.85 -3.57 -19.12
C GLY A 67 12.12 -4.77 -18.53
N THR A 68 12.69 -5.36 -17.47
CA THR A 68 12.04 -6.45 -16.72
C THR A 68 10.71 -6.00 -16.14
N TYR A 69 10.64 -4.79 -15.57
CA TYR A 69 9.42 -4.24 -14.98
C TYR A 69 8.26 -4.14 -15.97
N TYR A 70 8.51 -3.79 -17.23
CA TYR A 70 7.46 -3.67 -18.24
C TYR A 70 7.19 -4.95 -19.04
N GLU A 71 7.98 -6.00 -18.82
CA GLU A 71 7.80 -7.29 -19.48
C GLU A 71 6.37 -7.83 -19.27
N GLY A 72 5.70 -8.19 -20.36
CA GLY A 72 4.36 -8.79 -20.35
C GLY A 72 3.24 -7.87 -19.83
N TRP A 73 3.49 -6.57 -19.62
CA TRP A 73 2.49 -5.69 -19.04
C TRP A 73 1.35 -5.36 -20.01
N VAL A 74 0.11 -5.36 -19.49
CA VAL A 74 -1.07 -4.91 -20.23
C VAL A 74 -1.75 -3.75 -19.47
N PRO A 75 -1.42 -2.49 -19.78
CA PRO A 75 -1.89 -1.31 -19.03
C PRO A 75 -3.41 -1.15 -18.96
N SER A 76 -4.15 -1.68 -19.93
CA SER A 76 -5.62 -1.59 -19.99
C SER A 76 -6.32 -2.45 -18.93
N HIS A 77 -5.61 -3.36 -18.26
CA HIS A 77 -6.18 -4.27 -17.26
C HIS A 77 -5.84 -3.89 -15.80
N VAL A 78 -5.13 -2.78 -15.57
CA VAL A 78 -4.74 -2.33 -14.23
C VAL A 78 -5.57 -1.13 -13.77
N PRO A 79 -5.84 -0.96 -12.46
CA PRO A 79 -5.40 -1.81 -11.35
C PRO A 79 -6.24 -3.09 -11.23
N VAL A 80 -5.55 -4.21 -11.00
CA VAL A 80 -6.16 -5.51 -10.73
C VAL A 80 -6.67 -5.56 -9.29
N ARG A 81 -7.97 -5.82 -9.09
CA ARG A 81 -8.67 -5.73 -7.79
C ARG A 81 -8.71 -7.01 -6.94
N HIS A 82 -7.89 -8.04 -7.22
CA HIS A 82 -7.92 -9.27 -6.42
C HIS A 82 -7.59 -9.05 -4.93
N GLY A 83 -7.97 -10.00 -4.07
CA GLY A 83 -7.62 -9.97 -2.66
C GLY A 83 -6.16 -10.34 -2.38
N THR A 84 -5.87 -10.42 -1.08
CA THR A 84 -4.61 -10.89 -0.51
C THR A 84 -4.22 -12.29 -1.01
N ALA A 85 -5.16 -13.23 -1.04
CA ALA A 85 -4.88 -14.61 -1.36
C ALA A 85 -4.36 -14.78 -2.80
N GLU A 86 -4.93 -14.05 -3.75
CA GLU A 86 -4.49 -14.05 -5.14
C GLU A 86 -3.14 -13.37 -5.30
N PHE A 87 -2.86 -12.29 -4.55
CA PHE A 87 -1.53 -11.67 -4.52
C PHE A 87 -0.47 -12.69 -4.06
N VAL A 88 -0.72 -13.36 -2.93
CA VAL A 88 0.18 -14.38 -2.38
C VAL A 88 0.37 -15.53 -3.36
N THR A 89 -0.71 -15.98 -4.00
CA THR A 89 -0.67 -17.05 -5.01
C THR A 89 0.18 -16.66 -6.21
N GLN A 90 -0.02 -15.45 -6.74
CA GLN A 90 0.67 -14.95 -7.91
C GLN A 90 2.16 -14.78 -7.61
N PHE A 91 2.50 -14.11 -6.51
CA PHE A 91 3.88 -13.88 -6.11
C PHE A 91 4.62 -15.20 -5.88
N ALA A 92 4.05 -16.13 -5.10
CA ALA A 92 4.67 -17.41 -4.80
C ALA A 92 4.97 -18.22 -6.07
N ARG A 93 4.04 -18.22 -7.02
CA ARG A 93 4.21 -18.89 -8.32
C ARG A 93 5.33 -18.24 -9.15
N GLU A 94 5.37 -16.91 -9.22
CA GLU A 94 6.34 -16.18 -10.04
C GLU A 94 7.77 -16.25 -9.44
N ALA A 95 7.89 -16.23 -8.12
CA ALA A 95 9.16 -16.36 -7.41
C ALA A 95 9.64 -17.82 -7.29
N GLY A 96 8.72 -18.79 -7.33
CA GLY A 96 9.02 -20.22 -7.16
C GLY A 96 9.26 -20.60 -5.70
N ILE A 97 8.45 -20.08 -4.78
CA ILE A 97 8.57 -20.24 -3.31
C ILE A 97 7.28 -20.77 -2.69
N GLU A 98 7.31 -21.11 -1.41
CA GLU A 98 6.09 -21.43 -0.67
C GLU A 98 5.27 -20.17 -0.34
N ARG A 99 3.94 -20.35 -0.22
CA ARG A 99 3.03 -19.25 0.11
C ARG A 99 3.30 -18.63 1.50
N SER A 100 3.79 -19.44 2.42
CA SER A 100 4.19 -19.04 3.77
C SER A 100 5.37 -18.07 3.78
N GLU A 101 6.24 -18.14 2.78
CA GLU A 101 7.45 -17.31 2.68
C GLU A 101 7.18 -15.94 2.05
N VAL A 102 6.02 -15.76 1.41
CA VAL A 102 5.70 -14.55 0.63
C VAL A 102 5.84 -13.29 1.46
N GLY A 103 5.23 -13.23 2.65
CA GLY A 103 5.28 -12.03 3.50
C GLY A 103 6.71 -11.63 3.84
N PHE A 104 7.53 -12.59 4.30
CA PHE A 104 8.93 -12.35 4.61
C PHE A 104 9.71 -11.83 3.40
N ILE A 105 9.64 -12.54 2.26
CA ILE A 105 10.39 -12.18 1.05
C ILE A 105 9.94 -10.83 0.49
N THR A 106 8.64 -10.55 0.42
CA THR A 106 8.14 -9.25 -0.04
C THR A 106 8.56 -8.14 0.91
N GLY A 107 8.52 -8.38 2.22
CA GLY A 107 8.98 -7.45 3.26
C GLY A 107 10.46 -7.09 3.08
N SER A 108 11.33 -8.09 2.95
CA SER A 108 12.76 -7.89 2.77
C SER A 108 13.07 -7.13 1.47
N ILE A 109 12.42 -7.50 0.35
CA ILE A 109 12.60 -6.77 -0.93
C ILE A 109 12.14 -5.32 -0.79
N THR A 110 10.97 -5.06 -0.18
CA THR A 110 10.48 -3.70 0.03
C THR A 110 11.42 -2.88 0.90
N ALA A 111 12.01 -3.47 1.94
CA ALA A 111 12.97 -2.79 2.81
C ALA A 111 14.21 -2.35 2.02
N VAL A 112 14.82 -3.26 1.25
CA VAL A 112 15.98 -2.93 0.40
C VAL A 112 15.63 -1.88 -0.65
N LEU A 113 14.48 -2.02 -1.33
CA LEU A 113 14.06 -1.04 -2.32
C LEU A 113 13.77 0.34 -1.70
N SER A 114 13.37 0.42 -0.43
CA SER A 114 13.17 1.69 0.28
C SER A 114 14.48 2.43 0.50
N GLU A 115 15.59 1.71 0.65
CA GLU A 115 16.94 2.29 0.76
C GLU A 115 17.52 2.69 -0.60
N LEU A 116 17.22 1.91 -1.65
CA LEU A 116 17.69 2.18 -3.01
C LEU A 116 16.91 3.31 -3.71
N PHE A 117 15.64 3.52 -3.34
CA PHE A 117 14.80 4.56 -3.94
C PHE A 117 15.02 5.91 -3.27
N SER A 118 14.58 6.98 -3.94
CA SER A 118 14.55 8.29 -3.30
C SER A 118 13.63 8.27 -2.06
N PRO A 119 13.98 8.99 -0.98
CA PRO A 119 13.21 8.96 0.26
C PRO A 119 11.71 9.24 0.07
N GLY A 120 10.87 8.40 0.68
CA GLY A 120 9.41 8.52 0.65
C GLY A 120 8.76 8.28 -0.72
N GLN A 121 9.48 7.77 -1.72
CA GLN A 121 8.88 7.39 -3.01
C GLN A 121 8.01 6.15 -2.89
N LEU A 122 8.51 5.09 -2.24
CA LEU A 122 7.72 3.87 -2.06
C LEU A 122 6.47 4.13 -1.21
N ASP A 123 6.56 4.94 -0.16
CA ASP A 123 5.40 5.33 0.65
C ASP A 123 4.30 6.00 -0.19
N ARG A 124 4.70 6.89 -1.11
CA ARG A 124 3.76 7.55 -2.04
C ARG A 124 3.12 6.56 -3.02
N VAL A 125 3.90 5.64 -3.56
CA VAL A 125 3.39 4.61 -4.48
C VAL A 125 2.47 3.64 -3.74
N PHE A 126 2.77 3.31 -2.49
CA PHE A 126 2.00 2.37 -1.69
C PHE A 126 0.76 2.98 -1.06
N ALA A 127 0.65 4.30 -0.98
CA ALA A 127 -0.53 4.99 -0.48
C ALA A 127 -1.82 4.68 -1.27
N VAL A 128 -1.72 4.17 -2.49
CA VAL A 128 -2.90 3.74 -3.28
C VAL A 128 -3.31 2.28 -3.04
N LEU A 129 -2.48 1.51 -2.33
CA LEU A 129 -2.76 0.10 -2.07
C LEU A 129 -3.72 -0.06 -0.89
N PRO A 130 -4.63 -1.06 -0.93
CA PRO A 130 -5.38 -1.46 0.25
C PRO A 130 -4.46 -1.85 1.41
N THR A 131 -4.85 -1.53 2.65
CA THR A 131 -4.06 -1.75 3.87
C THR A 131 -3.54 -3.19 4.04
N HIS A 132 -4.33 -4.18 3.62
CA HIS A 132 -3.93 -5.58 3.71
C HIS A 132 -2.78 -5.95 2.76
N LEU A 133 -2.74 -5.37 1.55
CA LEU A 133 -1.63 -5.57 0.61
C LEU A 133 -0.37 -4.83 1.09
N TYR A 134 -0.54 -3.62 1.61
CA TYR A 134 0.55 -2.87 2.23
C TYR A 134 1.20 -3.67 3.37
N GLY A 135 0.40 -4.26 4.26
CA GLY A 135 0.91 -5.08 5.36
C GLY A 135 1.83 -6.23 4.89
N ILE A 136 1.42 -6.96 3.86
CA ILE A 136 2.20 -8.08 3.30
C ILE A 136 3.50 -7.58 2.68
N LEU A 137 3.42 -6.51 1.88
CA LEU A 137 4.59 -5.90 1.25
C LEU A 137 5.60 -5.38 2.28
N CYS A 138 5.15 -5.02 3.48
CA CYS A 138 6.00 -4.59 4.59
C CYS A 138 6.43 -5.73 5.54
N GLY A 139 6.20 -7.00 5.18
CA GLY A 139 6.66 -8.13 6.00
C GLY A 139 5.68 -8.60 7.07
N THR A 140 4.48 -8.03 7.13
CA THR A 140 3.43 -8.59 7.98
C THR A 140 2.99 -9.90 7.33
N SER A 141 3.38 -11.03 7.93
CA SER A 141 2.92 -12.34 7.49
C SER A 141 1.40 -12.30 7.35
N PRO A 142 0.81 -12.78 6.24
CA PRO A 142 -0.64 -12.93 6.19
C PRO A 142 -0.98 -13.82 7.38
N VAL A 143 -1.75 -13.29 8.34
CA VAL A 143 -2.37 -14.10 9.38
C VAL A 143 -2.99 -15.26 8.62
N THR A 144 -2.40 -16.43 8.82
CA THR A 144 -2.86 -17.61 8.13
C THR A 144 -4.28 -17.80 8.61
N ASP A 145 -5.19 -18.13 7.72
CA ASP A 145 -6.61 -18.47 7.96
C ASP A 145 -6.80 -19.66 8.93
N ARG A 146 -5.82 -19.96 9.78
CA ARG A 146 -5.83 -20.98 10.81
C ARG A 146 -6.05 -20.43 12.22
N ASP A 147 -5.80 -19.14 12.49
CA ASP A 147 -5.97 -18.57 13.85
C ASP A 147 -7.07 -17.51 13.98
N VAL A 148 -7.70 -17.12 12.87
CA VAL A 148 -9.04 -16.54 12.90
C VAL A 148 -9.96 -17.67 12.49
N ALA A 149 -10.68 -18.26 13.43
CA ALA A 149 -11.86 -19.01 13.06
C ALA A 149 -12.74 -18.04 12.25
N GLU A 150 -12.78 -18.21 10.92
CA GLU A 150 -13.86 -17.68 10.12
C GLU A 150 -15.15 -18.09 10.85
N PRO A 151 -15.98 -17.16 11.31
CA PRO A 151 -17.33 -17.54 11.66
C PRO A 151 -17.92 -18.15 10.39
N ALA A 152 -18.42 -19.38 10.51
CA ALA A 152 -19.02 -20.17 9.43
C ALA A 152 -19.79 -19.29 8.43
N PRO A 153 -19.81 -19.64 7.13
CA PRO A 153 -20.37 -18.79 6.08
C PRO A 153 -21.82 -18.48 6.44
N VAL A 154 -22.05 -17.29 6.98
CA VAL A 154 -23.39 -16.76 7.17
C VAL A 154 -23.83 -16.42 5.76
N ALA A 155 -24.78 -17.21 5.26
CA ALA A 155 -25.36 -17.08 3.94
C ALA A 155 -25.60 -15.61 3.56
N ASP A 156 -25.13 -15.24 2.36
CA ASP A 156 -25.42 -14.01 1.60
C ASP A 156 -26.23 -12.94 2.35
N ALA A 157 -25.53 -12.03 3.04
CA ALA A 157 -26.02 -10.68 3.25
C ALA A 157 -25.44 -9.80 2.13
N PRO A 158 -26.27 -9.05 1.39
CA PRO A 158 -25.79 -8.30 0.24
C PRO A 158 -24.83 -7.19 0.70
N ASP A 159 -23.76 -7.00 -0.07
CA ASP A 159 -22.72 -5.97 0.07
C ASP A 159 -23.30 -4.55 0.33
N THR A 160 -24.58 -4.35 -0.02
CA THR A 160 -25.42 -3.18 0.24
C THR A 160 -25.41 -2.71 1.70
N ASP A 161 -25.38 -3.59 2.70
CA ASP A 161 -25.39 -3.17 4.12
C ASP A 161 -24.07 -2.51 4.54
N ARG A 162 -22.95 -2.95 3.96
CA ARG A 162 -21.63 -2.37 4.24
C ARG A 162 -21.47 -1.02 3.54
N PHE A 163 -21.92 -0.92 2.29
CA PHE A 163 -21.95 0.34 1.55
C PHE A 163 -22.92 1.36 2.18
N ALA A 164 -24.11 0.94 2.63
CA ALA A 164 -25.05 1.80 3.32
C ALA A 164 -24.50 2.31 4.67
N GLY A 165 -23.81 1.45 5.42
CA GLY A 165 -23.12 1.86 6.65
C GLY A 165 -22.01 2.88 6.41
N LEU A 166 -21.30 2.78 5.28
CA LEU A 166 -20.27 3.75 4.90
C LEU A 166 -20.87 5.08 4.45
N GLU A 167 -21.92 5.07 3.62
CA GLU A 167 -22.64 6.28 3.20
C GLU A 167 -23.20 7.05 4.40
N TYR A 168 -23.73 6.34 5.39
CA TYR A 168 -24.26 6.92 6.61
C TYR A 168 -23.16 7.62 7.44
N ARG A 169 -21.99 6.98 7.61
CA ARG A 169 -20.83 7.58 8.28
C ARG A 169 -20.27 8.81 7.55
N ILE A 170 -20.21 8.78 6.22
CA ILE A 170 -19.76 9.92 5.40
C ILE A 170 -20.72 11.11 5.56
N ARG A 171 -22.03 10.85 5.61
CA ARG A 171 -23.04 11.88 5.83
C ARG A 171 -22.90 12.53 7.20
N ALA A 172 -22.71 11.73 8.24
CA ALA A 172 -22.47 12.22 9.59
C ALA A 172 -21.20 13.10 9.71
N LEU A 173 -20.11 12.69 9.04
CA LEU A 173 -18.89 13.50 8.97
C LEU A 173 -19.14 14.83 8.25
N SER A 174 -19.88 14.80 7.14
CA SER A 174 -20.21 15.99 6.37
C SER A 174 -21.07 16.97 7.18
N ASP A 175 -22.04 16.46 7.95
CA ASP A 175 -22.88 17.26 8.83
C ASP A 175 -22.08 17.89 9.98
N ALA A 176 -21.18 17.12 10.60
CA ALA A 176 -20.28 17.62 11.65
C ALA A 176 -19.35 18.73 11.14
N VAL A 177 -18.77 18.56 9.95
CA VAL A 177 -17.91 19.57 9.31
C VAL A 177 -18.71 20.81 8.92
N ALA A 178 -19.94 20.67 8.42
CA ALA A 178 -20.80 21.81 8.10
C ALA A 178 -21.24 22.60 9.33
N VAL A 179 -21.38 21.94 10.50
CA VAL A 179 -21.66 22.62 11.78
C VAL A 179 -20.43 23.41 12.25
N LEU A 180 -19.24 22.82 12.15
CA LEU A 180 -17.98 23.50 12.47
C LEU A 180 -17.70 24.68 11.55
N ALA A 181 -17.85 24.50 10.23
CA ALA A 181 -17.62 25.56 9.24
C ALA A 181 -18.52 26.77 9.48
N ARG A 182 -19.82 26.55 9.73
CA ARG A 182 -20.76 27.64 10.09
C ARG A 182 -20.41 28.34 11.40
N GLY A 183 -19.80 27.62 12.35
CA GLY A 183 -19.27 28.21 13.59
C GLY A 183 -18.02 29.07 13.38
N LEU A 184 -17.29 28.87 12.28
CA LEU A 184 -16.00 29.51 11.96
C LEU A 184 -16.08 30.60 10.87
N GLU A 185 -17.21 30.75 10.19
CA GLU A 185 -17.40 31.67 9.04
C GLU A 185 -17.33 33.17 9.36
N GLN A 186 -17.21 33.59 10.62
CA GLN A 186 -16.92 34.98 10.99
C GLN A 186 -15.69 35.07 11.88
N LEU A 187 -14.77 35.99 11.57
CA LEU A 187 -13.67 36.33 12.48
C LEU A 187 -14.27 36.80 13.81
N PRO A 188 -13.84 36.27 14.97
CA PRO A 188 -14.41 36.63 16.26
C PRO A 188 -14.14 38.11 16.55
N VAL A 189 -15.18 38.91 16.77
CA VAL A 189 -15.05 40.33 17.14
C VAL A 189 -15.43 40.55 18.61
N ASP A 190 -16.19 39.63 19.23
CA ASP A 190 -16.67 39.78 20.61
C ASP A 190 -16.72 38.46 21.41
N GLU A 191 -16.83 38.51 22.75
CA GLU A 191 -16.85 37.32 23.63
C GLU A 191 -18.00 36.33 23.30
N SER A 192 -19.12 36.85 22.79
CA SER A 192 -20.26 36.05 22.34
C SER A 192 -19.97 35.18 21.10
N ASP A 193 -18.95 35.53 20.32
CA ASP A 193 -18.50 34.76 19.14
C ASP A 193 -17.71 33.53 19.56
N SER A 194 -16.87 33.66 20.60
CA SER A 194 -16.10 32.55 21.18
C SER A 194 -17.01 31.46 21.78
N ALA A 195 -18.13 31.87 22.39
CA ALA A 195 -19.15 30.95 22.88
C ALA A 195 -19.87 30.18 21.75
N ARG A 196 -20.12 30.82 20.60
CA ARG A 196 -20.70 30.16 19.41
C ARG A 196 -19.75 29.11 18.81
N THR A 197 -18.46 29.45 18.65
CA THR A 197 -17.45 28.51 18.16
C THR A 197 -17.34 27.28 19.06
N THR A 198 -17.34 27.50 20.38
CA THR A 198 -17.33 26.42 21.38
C THR A 198 -18.58 25.53 21.28
N SER A 199 -19.76 26.14 21.10
CA SER A 199 -21.02 25.40 20.91
C SER A 199 -21.03 24.58 19.61
N ALA A 200 -20.52 25.14 18.51
CA ALA A 200 -20.43 24.43 17.23
C ALA A 200 -19.48 23.22 17.33
N ALA A 201 -18.35 23.36 18.03
CA ALA A 201 -17.43 22.26 18.29
C ALA A 201 -18.05 21.16 19.16
N GLN A 202 -18.77 21.52 20.23
CA GLN A 202 -19.50 20.55 21.06
C GLN A 202 -20.60 19.82 20.28
N GLN A 203 -21.31 20.53 19.40
CA GLN A 203 -22.38 19.93 18.60
C GLN A 203 -21.84 18.99 17.53
N ALA A 204 -20.76 19.34 16.85
CA ALA A 204 -20.07 18.44 15.93
C ALA A 204 -19.54 17.19 16.67
N HIS A 205 -18.97 17.34 17.86
CA HIS A 205 -18.51 16.22 18.68
C HIS A 205 -19.66 15.27 19.07
N ARG A 206 -20.85 15.79 19.40
CA ARG A 206 -22.03 14.96 19.68
C ARG A 206 -22.51 14.18 18.46
N ILE A 207 -22.48 14.80 17.26
CA ILE A 207 -22.83 14.11 16.00
C ILE A 207 -21.89 12.94 15.77
N LEU A 208 -20.59 13.13 15.99
CA LEU A 208 -19.59 12.07 15.82
C LEU A 208 -19.70 10.95 16.87
N LEU A 209 -20.09 11.28 18.11
CA LEU A 209 -20.30 10.29 19.18
C LEU A 209 -21.55 9.42 18.94
N ALA A 210 -22.65 10.03 18.48
CA ALA A 210 -23.89 9.29 18.17
C ALA A 210 -23.66 8.22 17.10
N GLU A 211 -22.66 8.43 16.24
CA GLU A 211 -22.31 7.57 15.11
C GLU A 211 -21.12 6.63 15.39
N GLY A 212 -20.62 6.61 16.64
CA GLY A 212 -19.54 5.72 17.06
C GLY A 212 -18.16 6.04 16.46
N LEU A 213 -17.98 7.23 15.88
CA LEU A 213 -16.77 7.60 15.12
C LEU A 213 -15.58 8.06 15.99
N VAL A 214 -15.77 8.26 17.29
CA VAL A 214 -14.75 8.84 18.20
C VAL A 214 -14.03 7.79 19.06
N GLY A 215 -14.38 6.50 18.94
CA GLY A 215 -13.88 5.44 19.84
C GLY A 215 -12.51 4.83 19.54
N ALA A 216 -11.86 5.12 18.41
CA ALA A 216 -10.66 4.39 17.99
C ALA A 216 -9.31 5.02 18.41
N TYR A 217 -9.29 6.26 18.93
CA TYR A 217 -8.04 6.98 19.24
C TYR A 217 -7.79 7.21 20.75
N ALA A 218 -8.58 6.61 21.65
CA ALA A 218 -8.49 6.84 23.09
C ALA A 218 -7.88 5.69 23.91
N GLN A 219 -7.41 4.62 23.27
CA GLN A 219 -6.72 3.50 23.94
C GLN A 219 -5.25 3.44 23.53
N GLU A 220 -4.47 4.44 23.95
CA GLU A 220 -3.03 4.30 24.18
C GLU A 220 -2.58 5.45 25.10
N ARG A 221 -2.65 5.19 26.40
CA ARG A 221 -1.89 5.88 27.45
C ARG A 221 -1.49 4.87 28.50
#